data_AF-A0AAN8F014-F1
#
_entry.id   AF-A0AAN8F014-F1
#
_cell.length_a   1.000
_cell.length_b   1.000
_cell.length_c   1.000
_cell.angle_alpha   90.00
_cell.angle_beta   90.00
_cell.angle_gamma   90.00
#
_symmetry.space_group_name_H-M   'P 1'
#
loop_
_entity.id
_entity.type
_entity.pdbx_description
1 polymer ?
#
loop_
_entity_poly.entity_id
_entity_poly.type
_entity_poly.pdbx_seq_one_letter_code
_entity_poly.pdbx_strand_id
1 'polypeptide(L)'
;MRAIFSSDSTGTGNGFKALYEIRPAAKEDIPTHETKEPRGEGAYRCGRRIRASATTPTGYVMSPNYPIKYNKDVHCDWEIVARDGHKILLTMVKMEIEGEMSATTASCQKAVIRVSGAPRPEYCGTDQSVFTPFVTKNNTVRISFLTSPDKVNGLKGFNMSWTEVREVNEMSECSSPSEYMCTYSKLCISSMLRCNGDANCGHQDDTDETHCRLNEKRSKS
;
A
#
# COMPACT_ATOMS: atom_id res chain seq x y z
N MET A 1 11.71 14.83 -1.29
CA MET A 1 12.95 14.01 -1.41
C MET A 1 13.77 14.20 -0.13
N ARG A 2 14.34 13.14 0.44
CA ARG A 2 15.27 13.23 1.58
C ARG A 2 16.56 12.50 1.20
N ALA A 3 17.69 13.19 1.23
CA ALA A 3 19.01 12.61 1.03
C ALA A 3 19.71 12.52 2.40
N ILE A 4 20.31 11.37 2.72
CA ILE A 4 21.06 11.16 3.95
C ILE A 4 22.44 10.61 3.57
N PHE A 5 23.49 11.25 4.07
CA PHE A 5 24.87 10.79 3.96
C PHE A 5 25.40 10.54 5.37
N SER A 6 26.00 9.38 5.57
CA SER A 6 26.60 8.95 6.84
C SER A 6 28.02 8.47 6.58
N SER A 7 28.98 8.91 7.39
CA SER A 7 30.38 8.47 7.35
C SER A 7 30.84 8.05 8.75
N ASP A 8 31.79 7.13 8.81
CA ASP A 8 32.44 6.73 10.07
C ASP A 8 33.77 7.48 10.30
N SER A 9 34.50 7.10 11.35
CA SER A 9 35.76 7.72 11.75
C SER A 9 36.99 7.22 10.97
N THR A 10 36.81 6.42 9.91
CA THR A 10 37.93 5.79 9.20
C THR A 10 37.94 6.14 7.72
N GLY A 11 38.99 6.84 7.29
CA GLY A 11 39.21 7.19 5.88
C GLY A 11 38.51 8.49 5.45
N THR A 12 39.06 9.13 4.42
CA THR A 12 38.47 10.31 3.78
C THR A 12 38.48 10.12 2.26
N GLY A 13 37.51 10.72 1.59
CA GLY A 13 37.39 10.69 0.13
C GLY A 13 36.66 11.95 -0.36
N ASN A 14 36.58 12.13 -1.66
CA ASN A 14 36.10 13.38 -2.28
C ASN A 14 34.58 13.64 -2.14
N GLY A 15 33.87 12.87 -1.31
CA GLY A 15 32.43 13.01 -1.08
C GLY A 15 31.59 12.74 -2.33
N PHE A 16 30.43 13.41 -2.43
CA PHE A 16 29.57 13.34 -3.61
C PHE A 16 29.02 14.73 -3.96
N LYS A 17 28.69 14.91 -5.24
CA LYS A 17 27.96 16.08 -5.75
C LYS A 17 26.63 15.58 -6.31
N ALA A 18 25.53 16.03 -5.73
CA ALA A 18 24.19 15.74 -6.24
C ALA A 18 23.62 16.96 -6.96
N LEU A 19 22.99 16.72 -8.11
CA LEU A 19 22.19 17.70 -8.83
C LEU A 19 20.72 17.26 -8.73
N TYR A 20 19.83 18.19 -8.38
CA TYR A 20 18.40 17.94 -8.39
C TYR A 20 17.72 18.94 -9.31
N GLU A 21 16.67 18.48 -9.98
CA GLU A 21 15.83 19.29 -10.85
C GLU A 21 14.38 19.05 -10.46
N ILE A 22 13.64 20.13 -10.18
CA ILE A 22 12.19 20.04 -9.97
C ILE A 22 11.56 20.00 -11.35
N ARG A 23 11.11 18.81 -11.78
CA ARG A 23 10.35 18.68 -13.01
C ARG A 23 8.87 18.97 -12.73
N PRO A 24 8.20 19.83 -13.52
CA PRO A 24 6.75 19.91 -13.51
C PRO A 24 6.21 18.48 -13.70
N ALA A 25 5.30 18.04 -12.82
CA ALA A 25 4.66 16.74 -12.98
C ALA A 25 3.99 16.72 -14.36
N ALA A 26 4.56 15.97 -15.31
CA ALA A 26 3.91 15.73 -16.58
C ALA A 26 2.55 15.06 -16.27
N LYS A 27 1.54 15.33 -17.09
CA LYS A 27 0.14 14.96 -16.80
C LYS A 27 -0.15 13.45 -16.78
N GLU A 28 0.85 12.58 -16.70
CA GLU A 28 0.74 11.11 -16.61
C GLU A 28 1.92 10.53 -15.81
N ASP A 29 1.87 10.62 -14.48
CA ASP A 29 2.78 9.86 -13.59
C ASP A 29 2.13 8.59 -13.01
N ILE A 30 0.84 8.35 -13.28
CA ILE A 30 0.16 7.09 -12.94
C ILE A 30 -0.56 6.61 -14.20
N PRO A 31 -0.20 5.44 -14.76
CA PRO A 31 -0.92 4.88 -15.90
C PRO A 31 -2.41 4.74 -15.58
N THR A 32 -3.29 5.17 -16.47
CA THR A 32 -4.74 4.91 -16.33
C THR A 32 -5.09 3.45 -16.67
N HIS A 33 -4.16 2.73 -17.32
CA HIS A 33 -4.23 1.32 -17.69
C HIS A 33 -2.88 0.62 -17.48
N GLU A 34 -2.89 -0.70 -17.19
CA GLU A 34 -1.65 -1.51 -17.12
C GLU A 34 -0.93 -1.45 -18.47
N THR A 35 0.13 -0.64 -18.55
CA THR A 35 0.93 -0.54 -19.76
C THR A 35 2.04 -1.59 -19.66
N LYS A 36 1.93 -2.67 -20.43
CA LYS A 36 3.00 -3.69 -20.57
C LYS A 36 3.95 -3.30 -21.71
N GLU A 37 4.47 -2.07 -21.72
CA GLU A 37 5.44 -1.66 -22.75
C GLU A 37 6.85 -1.50 -22.16
N PRO A 38 7.85 -2.22 -22.71
CA PRO A 38 9.25 -1.88 -22.52
C PRO A 38 9.60 -0.73 -23.49
N ARG A 39 9.55 0.52 -23.03
CA ARG A 39 10.24 1.61 -23.74
C ARG A 39 11.71 1.58 -23.36
N GLY A 40 12.51 0.89 -24.19
CA GLY A 40 13.98 1.01 -24.36
C GLY A 40 14.84 1.04 -23.09
N GLU A 41 15.75 0.07 -22.93
CA GLU A 41 16.84 0.04 -21.93
C GLU A 41 16.52 0.80 -20.61
N GLY A 42 15.45 0.41 -19.92
CA GLY A 42 14.96 1.13 -18.75
C GLY A 42 13.87 0.39 -17.98
N ALA A 43 13.73 0.79 -16.71
CA ALA A 43 12.89 0.16 -15.71
C ALA A 43 11.46 -0.20 -16.19
N TYR A 44 11.01 -1.42 -15.88
CA TYR A 44 9.65 -1.89 -16.14
C TYR A 44 8.66 -1.07 -15.31
N ARG A 45 7.86 -0.24 -15.98
CA ARG A 45 6.85 0.60 -15.33
C ARG A 45 5.52 -0.11 -15.20
N CYS A 46 4.87 0.02 -14.05
CA CYS A 46 3.54 -0.55 -13.85
C CYS A 46 2.69 0.26 -12.86
N GLY A 47 1.53 -0.29 -12.53
CA GLY A 47 0.60 0.32 -11.59
C GLY A 47 -0.55 1.03 -12.31
N ARG A 48 -1.46 1.59 -11.51
CA ARG A 48 -2.68 2.21 -12.03
C ARG A 48 -3.33 3.17 -11.05
N ARG A 49 -4.16 4.06 -11.57
CA ARG A 49 -5.09 4.82 -10.74
C ARG A 49 -6.35 4.00 -10.44
N ILE A 50 -6.70 3.90 -9.17
CA ILE A 50 -7.87 3.18 -8.65
C ILE A 50 -8.80 4.20 -8.01
N ARG A 51 -10.06 4.22 -8.43
CA ARG A 51 -11.10 5.05 -7.80
C ARG A 51 -12.05 4.12 -7.07
N ALA A 52 -12.15 4.28 -5.74
CA ALA A 52 -13.15 3.58 -4.96
C ALA A 52 -14.54 4.09 -5.33
N SER A 53 -15.52 3.22 -5.15
CA SER A 53 -16.93 3.53 -5.40
C SER A 53 -17.80 2.75 -4.43
N ALA A 54 -19.09 3.07 -4.37
CA ALA A 54 -20.04 2.31 -3.55
C ALA A 54 -20.09 0.82 -3.91
N THR A 55 -19.80 0.46 -5.17
CA THR A 55 -19.78 -0.93 -5.68
C THR A 55 -18.39 -1.56 -5.63
N THR A 56 -17.34 -0.76 -5.41
CA THR A 56 -15.95 -1.23 -5.27
C THR A 56 -15.30 -0.52 -4.08
N PRO A 57 -15.73 -0.82 -2.85
CA PRO A 57 -15.26 -0.14 -1.64
C PRO A 57 -13.96 -0.75 -1.08
N THR A 58 -13.45 -1.81 -1.68
CA THR A 58 -12.19 -2.47 -1.29
C THR A 58 -11.47 -3.03 -2.50
N GLY A 59 -10.22 -3.39 -2.34
CA GLY A 59 -9.47 -4.14 -3.34
C GLY A 59 -8.04 -4.40 -2.91
N TYR A 60 -7.25 -4.87 -3.87
CA TYR A 60 -5.87 -5.29 -3.65
C TYR A 60 -4.90 -4.53 -4.56
N VAL A 61 -3.71 -4.27 -4.02
CA VAL A 61 -2.52 -3.82 -4.73
C VAL A 61 -1.44 -4.86 -4.52
N MET A 62 -0.93 -5.40 -5.62
CA MET A 62 0.06 -6.47 -5.62
C MET A 62 1.27 -6.08 -6.44
N SER A 63 2.45 -6.55 -6.03
CA SER A 63 3.63 -6.48 -6.89
C SER A 63 3.41 -7.25 -8.19
N PRO A 64 4.08 -6.87 -9.30
CA PRO A 64 4.02 -7.64 -10.54
C PRO A 64 4.32 -9.12 -10.33
N ASN A 65 3.57 -9.96 -11.02
CA ASN A 65 3.66 -11.43 -10.99
C ASN A 65 3.29 -12.09 -9.67
N TYR A 66 2.93 -11.36 -8.60
CA TYR A 66 2.57 -11.97 -7.32
C TYR A 66 1.53 -13.10 -7.51
N PRO A 67 1.70 -14.29 -6.88
CA PRO A 67 2.72 -14.65 -5.89
C PRO A 67 4.03 -15.21 -6.48
N ILE A 68 4.22 -15.14 -7.79
CA ILE A 68 5.48 -15.43 -8.46
C ILE A 68 6.44 -14.26 -8.22
N LYS A 69 7.75 -14.56 -8.31
CA LYS A 69 8.80 -13.58 -8.06
C LYS A 69 8.67 -12.34 -8.94
N TYR A 70 8.83 -11.17 -8.32
CA TYR A 70 8.92 -9.90 -9.04
C TYR A 70 10.26 -9.76 -9.77
N ASN A 71 10.28 -8.96 -10.84
CA ASN A 71 11.48 -8.69 -11.62
C ASN A 71 12.37 -7.61 -10.97
N LYS A 72 13.65 -7.60 -11.36
CA LYS A 72 14.56 -6.48 -11.10
C LYS A 72 14.22 -5.27 -11.98
N ASP A 73 14.70 -4.10 -11.62
CA ASP A 73 14.47 -2.84 -12.34
C ASP A 73 12.98 -2.53 -12.59
N VAL A 74 12.15 -2.68 -11.56
CA VAL A 74 10.70 -2.42 -11.61
C VAL A 74 10.39 -1.10 -10.92
N HIS A 75 9.49 -0.32 -11.52
CA HIS A 75 8.94 0.89 -10.95
C HIS A 75 7.42 0.90 -11.11
N CYS A 76 6.69 0.58 -10.05
CA CYS A 76 5.23 0.56 -10.09
C CYS A 76 4.65 1.63 -9.20
N ASP A 77 3.66 2.37 -9.71
CA ASP A 77 2.95 3.42 -8.98
C ASP A 77 1.44 3.21 -9.04
N TRP A 78 0.83 3.09 -7.86
CA TRP A 78 -0.61 3.06 -7.71
C TRP A 78 -1.08 4.32 -7.00
N GLU A 79 -2.16 4.92 -7.51
CA GLU A 79 -2.86 6.01 -6.82
C GLU A 79 -4.29 5.56 -6.54
N ILE A 80 -4.62 5.42 -5.27
CA ILE A 80 -5.97 5.05 -4.84
C ILE A 80 -6.66 6.31 -4.38
N VAL A 81 -7.88 6.53 -4.86
CA VAL A 81 -8.72 7.70 -4.57
C VAL A 81 -10.05 7.22 -4.03
N ALA A 82 -10.32 7.50 -2.76
CA ALA A 82 -11.61 7.29 -2.11
C ALA A 82 -12.63 8.37 -2.49
N ARG A 83 -13.92 8.07 -2.27
CA ARG A 83 -15.00 9.03 -2.39
C ARG A 83 -14.80 10.21 -1.42
N ASP A 84 -15.44 11.33 -1.74
CA ASP A 84 -15.37 12.51 -0.89
C ASP A 84 -15.90 12.19 0.52
N GLY A 85 -15.25 12.75 1.53
CA GLY A 85 -15.53 12.46 2.94
C GLY A 85 -15.07 11.08 3.43
N HIS A 86 -14.50 10.25 2.56
CA HIS A 86 -13.93 8.95 2.92
C HIS A 86 -12.40 8.99 2.88
N LYS A 87 -11.79 8.02 3.54
CA LYS A 87 -10.36 7.76 3.64
C LYS A 87 -10.07 6.33 3.24
N ILE A 88 -8.79 6.01 3.14
CA ILE A 88 -8.31 4.69 2.72
C ILE A 88 -7.60 4.05 3.91
N LEU A 89 -8.12 2.92 4.37
CA LEU A 89 -7.44 1.99 5.28
C LEU A 89 -6.54 1.07 4.46
N LEU A 90 -5.26 0.98 4.82
CA LEU A 90 -4.31 0.07 4.19
C LEU A 90 -3.89 -1.03 5.16
N THR A 91 -3.89 -2.27 4.68
CA THR A 91 -3.48 -3.46 5.45
C THR A 91 -2.53 -4.31 4.62
N MET A 92 -1.42 -4.75 5.23
CA MET A 92 -0.50 -5.68 4.59
C MET A 92 -1.02 -7.11 4.73
N VAL A 93 -1.31 -7.78 3.63
CA VAL A 93 -1.79 -9.19 3.63
C VAL A 93 -0.61 -10.15 3.58
N LYS A 94 0.35 -9.87 2.69
CA LYS A 94 1.59 -10.64 2.57
C LYS A 94 2.72 -9.72 2.12
N MET A 95 3.90 -9.91 2.69
CA MET A 95 5.12 -9.25 2.27
C MET A 95 6.27 -10.26 2.27
N GLU A 96 6.90 -10.42 1.11
CA GLU A 96 8.14 -11.15 0.89
C GLU A 96 8.98 -10.32 -0.09
N ILE A 97 9.73 -9.35 0.43
CA ILE A 97 10.53 -8.39 -0.35
C ILE A 97 11.99 -8.45 0.11
N GLU A 98 12.93 -8.39 -0.84
CA GLU A 98 14.35 -8.37 -0.53
C GLU A 98 14.74 -7.16 0.31
N GLY A 99 15.33 -7.42 1.46
CA GLY A 99 15.74 -6.42 2.44
C GLY A 99 15.54 -6.95 3.85
N GLU A 100 15.94 -6.16 4.83
CA GLU A 100 15.71 -6.47 6.23
C GLU A 100 15.22 -5.23 6.93
N MET A 101 14.17 -5.38 7.72
CA MET A 101 13.54 -4.28 8.44
C MET A 101 13.05 -4.77 9.80
N SER A 102 13.22 -3.92 10.80
CA SER A 102 12.72 -4.10 12.16
C SER A 102 12.04 -2.83 12.64
N ALA A 103 11.64 -2.79 13.92
CA ALA A 103 11.07 -1.60 14.53
C ALA A 103 12.03 -0.38 14.50
N THR A 104 13.34 -0.58 14.48
CA THR A 104 14.33 0.51 14.59
C THR A 104 15.27 0.61 13.40
N THR A 105 15.44 -0.45 12.62
CA THR A 105 16.38 -0.51 11.49
C THR A 105 15.66 -0.84 10.19
N ALA A 106 16.15 -0.32 9.07
CA ALA A 106 15.64 -0.63 7.74
C ALA A 106 16.78 -0.65 6.72
N SER A 107 16.85 -1.73 5.93
CA SER A 107 17.80 -1.94 4.84
C SER A 107 17.03 -2.41 3.60
N CYS A 108 16.44 -1.45 2.89
CA CYS A 108 15.57 -1.68 1.73
C CYS A 108 16.23 -1.31 0.40
N GLN A 109 17.56 -1.46 0.30
CA GLN A 109 18.34 -1.02 -0.87
C GLN A 109 18.01 -1.78 -2.16
N LYS A 110 17.56 -3.04 -2.03
CA LYS A 110 17.30 -3.92 -3.18
C LYS A 110 15.88 -3.79 -3.72
N ALA A 111 14.90 -3.72 -2.83
CA ALA A 111 13.50 -3.55 -3.17
C ALA A 111 12.77 -2.85 -2.03
N VAL A 112 11.86 -1.95 -2.36
CA VAL A 112 11.20 -1.10 -1.38
C VAL A 112 9.76 -0.78 -1.78
N ILE A 113 8.85 -0.83 -0.82
CA ILE A 113 7.51 -0.23 -0.90
C ILE A 113 7.57 1.14 -0.21
N ARG A 114 7.06 2.17 -0.88
CA ARG A 114 6.84 3.49 -0.31
C ARG A 114 5.35 3.81 -0.34
N VAL A 115 4.82 4.31 0.77
CA VAL A 115 3.41 4.68 0.89
C VAL A 115 3.31 6.11 1.39
N SER A 116 2.62 6.97 0.64
CA SER A 116 2.49 8.39 0.99
C SER A 116 1.69 8.56 2.29
N GLY A 117 2.24 9.28 3.26
CA GLY A 117 1.57 9.53 4.54
C GLY A 117 1.56 8.33 5.50
N ALA A 118 2.28 7.26 5.18
CA ALA A 118 2.46 6.13 6.09
C ALA A 118 3.32 6.49 7.31
N PRO A 119 3.20 5.76 8.43
CA PRO A 119 4.01 5.97 9.63
C PRO A 119 5.52 5.82 9.38
N ARG A 120 5.91 4.95 8.44
CA ARG A 120 7.29 4.75 8.04
C ARG A 120 7.48 5.12 6.56
N PRO A 121 8.66 5.64 6.18
CA PRO A 121 8.90 6.07 4.81
C PRO A 121 9.04 4.91 3.82
N GLU A 122 9.50 3.74 4.29
CA GLU A 122 9.90 2.60 3.46
C GLU A 122 9.55 1.29 4.18
N TYR A 123 9.18 0.28 3.38
CA TYR A 123 8.90 -1.07 3.85
C TYR A 123 9.58 -2.10 2.94
N CYS A 124 10.21 -3.12 3.54
CA CYS A 124 10.79 -4.28 2.87
C CYS A 124 10.95 -5.43 3.87
N GLY A 125 11.48 -6.57 3.42
CA GLY A 125 11.66 -7.76 4.25
C GLY A 125 10.47 -8.71 4.19
N THR A 126 10.47 -9.68 5.11
CA THR A 126 9.45 -10.73 5.23
C THR A 126 8.64 -10.64 6.52
N ASP A 127 9.10 -9.83 7.49
CA ASP A 127 8.38 -9.57 8.73
C ASP A 127 7.24 -8.58 8.46
N GLN A 128 6.00 -9.05 8.58
CA GLN A 128 4.81 -8.23 8.35
C GLN A 128 4.49 -7.32 9.53
N SER A 129 5.01 -7.62 10.73
CA SER A 129 4.72 -6.86 11.94
C SER A 129 5.27 -5.42 11.87
N VAL A 130 6.21 -5.16 10.96
CA VAL A 130 6.73 -3.81 10.68
C VAL A 130 5.70 -2.89 10.02
N PHE A 131 4.63 -3.45 9.46
CA PHE A 131 3.50 -2.72 8.88
C PHE A 131 2.26 -2.84 9.78
N THR A 132 1.97 -1.79 10.53
CA THR A 132 0.70 -1.67 11.24
C THR A 132 -0.36 -1.08 10.31
N PRO A 133 -1.53 -1.72 10.14
CA PRO A 133 -2.63 -1.14 9.36
C PRO A 133 -2.96 0.28 9.82
N PHE A 134 -3.19 1.18 8.87
CA PHE A 134 -3.44 2.59 9.18
C PHE A 134 -4.42 3.23 8.21
N VAL A 135 -5.17 4.20 8.71
CA VAL A 135 -6.05 5.05 7.89
C VAL A 135 -5.26 6.25 7.41
N THR A 136 -5.36 6.52 6.11
CA THR A 136 -4.71 7.65 5.44
C THR A 136 -5.30 8.98 5.89
N LYS A 137 -4.49 10.05 5.89
CA LYS A 137 -4.95 11.39 6.31
C LYS A 137 -5.92 12.03 5.31
N ASN A 138 -5.73 11.73 4.03
CA ASN A 138 -6.49 12.28 2.91
C ASN A 138 -7.29 11.17 2.22
N ASN A 139 -8.18 11.54 1.31
CA ASN A 139 -8.91 10.58 0.47
C ASN A 139 -8.07 9.99 -0.67
N THR A 140 -6.78 10.33 -0.78
CA THR A 140 -5.89 9.83 -1.83
C THR A 140 -4.59 9.32 -1.23
N VAL A 141 -4.11 8.17 -1.71
CA VAL A 141 -2.83 7.59 -1.32
C VAL A 141 -2.06 7.11 -2.54
N ARG A 142 -0.75 7.33 -2.53
CA ARG A 142 0.19 6.80 -3.52
C ARG A 142 1.03 5.70 -2.90
N ILE A 143 1.13 4.60 -3.63
CA ILE A 143 1.94 3.44 -3.28
C ILE A 143 2.93 3.24 -4.43
N SER A 144 4.22 3.20 -4.11
CA SER A 144 5.28 2.94 -5.08
C SER A 144 6.02 1.67 -4.70
N PHE A 145 6.29 0.79 -5.67
CA PHE A 145 7.17 -0.36 -5.51
C PHE A 145 8.35 -0.24 -6.47
N LEU A 146 9.55 -0.24 -5.90
CA LEU A 146 10.81 -0.04 -6.62
C LEU A 146 11.73 -1.23 -6.40
N THR A 147 12.35 -1.74 -7.45
CA THR A 147 13.39 -2.76 -7.35
C THR A 147 14.67 -2.29 -8.05
N SER A 148 15.81 -2.58 -7.43
CA SER A 148 17.13 -2.25 -7.95
C SER A 148 17.38 -2.96 -9.29
N PRO A 149 18.09 -2.32 -10.24
CA PRO A 149 18.50 -2.98 -11.48
C PRO A 149 19.57 -4.05 -11.26
N ASP A 150 20.31 -3.96 -10.16
CA ASP A 150 21.42 -4.84 -9.81
C ASP A 150 21.11 -5.72 -8.59
N LYS A 151 21.53 -6.99 -8.66
CA LYS A 151 21.55 -7.96 -7.54
C LYS A 151 20.20 -8.24 -6.87
N VAL A 152 19.11 -8.14 -7.63
CA VAL A 152 17.76 -8.57 -7.24
C VAL A 152 17.44 -9.92 -7.87
N ASN A 153 17.16 -10.91 -7.03
CA ASN A 153 16.71 -12.25 -7.45
C ASN A 153 15.19 -12.36 -7.50
N GLY A 154 14.49 -11.43 -6.84
CA GLY A 154 13.04 -11.45 -6.68
C GLY A 154 12.61 -12.44 -5.59
N LEU A 155 11.82 -11.94 -4.65
CA LEU A 155 10.96 -12.74 -3.77
C LEU A 155 9.52 -12.69 -4.28
N LYS A 156 8.57 -13.34 -3.61
CA LYS A 156 7.17 -13.40 -4.07
C LYS A 156 6.50 -12.02 -4.16
N GLY A 157 7.06 -11.02 -3.48
CA GLY A 157 6.60 -9.64 -3.51
C GLY A 157 5.58 -9.35 -2.43
N PHE A 158 4.60 -8.50 -2.71
CA PHE A 158 3.60 -8.11 -1.71
C PHE A 158 2.17 -8.17 -2.23
N ASN A 159 1.26 -8.33 -1.27
CA ASN A 159 -0.16 -8.14 -1.42
C ASN A 159 -0.64 -7.22 -0.30
N MET A 160 -1.20 -6.08 -0.66
CA MET A 160 -1.77 -5.08 0.24
C MET A 160 -3.24 -4.90 -0.09
N SER A 161 -4.11 -4.96 0.91
CA SER A 161 -5.51 -4.60 0.75
C SER A 161 -5.71 -3.12 1.07
N TRP A 162 -6.66 -2.51 0.37
CA TRP A 162 -7.15 -1.17 0.64
C TRP A 162 -8.66 -1.24 0.83
N THR A 163 -9.16 -0.51 1.82
CA THR A 163 -10.60 -0.41 2.10
C THR A 163 -10.96 1.06 2.25
N GLU A 164 -12.04 1.46 1.58
CA GLU A 164 -12.67 2.76 1.76
C GLU A 164 -13.37 2.79 3.12
N VAL A 165 -12.97 3.72 3.97
CA VAL A 165 -13.49 3.87 5.32
C VAL A 165 -13.88 5.31 5.59
N ARG A 166 -14.79 5.53 6.53
CA ARG A 166 -15.10 6.86 7.06
C ARG A 166 -14.87 6.84 8.57
N GLU A 167 -14.12 7.82 9.05
CA GLU A 167 -13.96 8.04 10.47
C GLU A 167 -15.20 8.76 10.99
N VAL A 168 -15.76 8.24 12.09
CA VAL A 168 -16.81 8.91 12.84
C VAL A 168 -16.20 9.55 14.09
N ASN A 169 -16.60 10.79 14.36
CA ASN A 169 -16.27 11.44 15.62
C ASN A 169 -17.14 10.83 16.74
N GLU A 170 -16.74 11.00 18.00
CA GLU A 170 -17.35 10.39 19.19
C GLU A 170 -18.87 10.60 19.36
N MET A 171 -19.47 11.51 18.60
CA MET A 171 -20.90 11.87 18.64
C MET A 171 -21.68 11.44 17.38
N SER A 172 -21.03 10.74 16.44
CA SER A 172 -21.62 10.36 15.15
C SER A 172 -21.57 8.85 14.93
N GLU A 173 -22.65 8.31 14.40
CA GLU A 173 -22.72 6.91 13.95
C GLU A 173 -22.60 6.83 12.42
N CYS A 174 -22.42 5.62 11.89
CA CYS A 174 -22.54 5.40 10.46
C CYS A 174 -23.95 5.81 10.01
N SER A 175 -24.03 6.78 9.10
CA SER A 175 -25.25 7.55 8.87
C SER A 175 -26.14 6.91 7.81
N SER A 176 -25.66 5.87 7.14
CA SER A 176 -26.35 5.18 6.05
C SER A 176 -26.60 3.71 6.36
N PRO A 177 -27.74 3.13 5.95
CA PRO A 177 -27.97 1.68 6.03
C PRO A 177 -27.01 0.86 5.14
N SER A 178 -26.29 1.52 4.23
CA SER A 178 -25.25 0.91 3.41
C SER A 178 -23.87 0.89 4.08
N GLU A 179 -23.76 1.32 5.33
CA GLU A 179 -22.51 1.33 6.10
C GLU A 179 -22.60 0.36 7.29
N TYR A 180 -21.45 -0.13 7.73
CA TYR A 180 -21.27 -0.95 8.92
C TYR A 180 -20.23 -0.29 9.83
N MET A 181 -20.55 -0.19 11.12
CA MET A 181 -19.64 0.35 12.13
C MET A 181 -18.81 -0.76 12.74
N CYS A 182 -17.49 -0.67 12.55
CA CYS A 182 -16.52 -1.53 13.22
C CYS A 182 -16.49 -1.24 14.72
N THR A 183 -16.43 -2.30 15.51
CA THR A 183 -16.70 -2.20 16.96
C THR A 183 -15.57 -1.53 17.72
N TYR A 184 -14.31 -1.86 17.40
CA TYR A 184 -13.13 -1.41 18.14
C TYR A 184 -12.45 -0.22 17.47
N SER A 185 -12.30 -0.26 16.14
CA SER A 185 -11.66 0.81 15.38
C SER A 185 -12.56 2.03 15.19
N LYS A 186 -13.88 1.87 15.38
CA LYS A 186 -14.90 2.91 15.13
C LYS A 186 -14.87 3.44 13.70
N LEU A 187 -14.46 2.61 12.74
CA LEU A 187 -14.52 2.93 11.33
C LEU A 187 -15.87 2.53 10.74
N CYS A 188 -16.43 3.38 9.89
CA CYS A 188 -17.55 3.04 9.03
C CYS A 188 -17.01 2.46 7.72
N ILE A 189 -17.39 1.23 7.40
CA ILE A 189 -17.06 0.55 6.13
C ILE A 189 -18.34 0.28 5.33
N SER A 190 -18.23 -0.11 4.07
CA SER A 190 -19.42 -0.53 3.30
C SER A 190 -20.01 -1.81 3.90
N SER A 191 -21.34 -1.86 4.07
CA SER A 191 -22.00 -3.05 4.63
C SER A 191 -21.85 -4.31 3.75
N MET A 192 -21.49 -4.14 2.47
CA MET A 192 -21.15 -5.24 1.55
C MET A 192 -19.86 -5.99 1.93
N LEU A 193 -19.04 -5.38 2.78
CA LEU A 193 -17.78 -5.96 3.25
C LEU A 193 -17.96 -6.87 4.45
N ARG A 194 -19.14 -6.86 5.10
CA ARG A 194 -19.42 -7.79 6.17
C ARG A 194 -19.43 -9.22 5.62
N CYS A 195 -18.76 -10.12 6.33
CA CYS A 195 -18.77 -11.54 6.04
C CYS A 195 -18.28 -11.88 4.63
N ASN A 196 -17.33 -11.09 4.11
CA ASN A 196 -16.73 -11.29 2.80
C ASN A 196 -15.46 -12.14 2.85
N GLY A 197 -14.98 -12.51 4.04
CA GLY A 197 -13.76 -13.28 4.27
C GLY A 197 -12.50 -12.46 4.51
N ASP A 198 -12.58 -11.13 4.43
CA ASP A 198 -11.47 -10.21 4.56
C ASP A 198 -11.71 -9.23 5.71
N ALA A 199 -10.84 -9.22 6.72
CA ALA A 199 -10.94 -8.24 7.81
C ALA A 199 -10.73 -6.81 7.27
N ASN A 200 -11.80 -6.02 7.22
CA ASN A 200 -11.81 -4.66 6.67
C ASN A 200 -11.98 -3.59 7.75
N CYS A 201 -12.06 -3.99 9.01
CA CYS A 201 -12.23 -3.09 10.15
C CYS A 201 -10.95 -2.48 10.73
N GLY A 202 -9.77 -2.85 10.22
CA GLY A 202 -8.49 -2.19 10.55
C GLY A 202 -7.64 -2.94 11.57
N HIS A 203 -6.81 -2.22 12.32
CA HIS A 203 -5.85 -2.86 13.22
C HIS A 203 -6.57 -3.49 14.43
N GLN A 204 -6.42 -4.82 14.57
CA GLN A 204 -7.01 -5.61 15.67
C GLN A 204 -8.55 -5.52 15.74
N ASP A 205 -9.20 -5.26 14.61
CA ASP A 205 -10.65 -5.28 14.51
C ASP A 205 -11.06 -6.10 13.28
N ASP A 206 -11.67 -7.26 13.54
CA ASP A 206 -12.22 -8.22 12.57
C ASP A 206 -13.74 -8.38 12.77
N THR A 207 -14.40 -7.38 13.37
CA THR A 207 -15.81 -7.46 13.75
C THR A 207 -16.77 -7.58 12.57
N ASP A 208 -16.33 -7.19 11.38
CA ASP A 208 -17.04 -7.42 10.12
C ASP A 208 -17.13 -8.90 9.72
N GLU A 209 -16.26 -9.78 10.28
CA GLU A 209 -16.16 -11.21 9.93
C GLU A 209 -16.55 -12.18 11.07
N THR A 210 -16.56 -11.73 12.32
CA THR A 210 -16.75 -12.62 13.49
C THR A 210 -18.21 -12.97 13.80
N HIS A 211 -19.18 -12.18 13.34
CA HIS A 211 -20.62 -12.35 13.64
C HIS A 211 -21.48 -12.70 12.41
N CYS A 212 -20.92 -13.47 11.49
CA CYS A 212 -21.58 -13.88 10.25
C CYS A 212 -22.58 -15.01 10.45
N ARG A 213 -23.79 -14.86 9.91
CA ARG A 213 -24.76 -15.97 9.90
C ARG A 213 -24.29 -17.04 8.91
N LEU A 214 -24.55 -18.32 9.21
CA LEU A 214 -24.15 -19.45 8.35
C LEU A 214 -24.63 -19.31 6.89
N ASN A 215 -25.75 -18.61 6.65
CA ASN A 215 -26.29 -18.38 5.31
C ASN A 215 -25.54 -17.29 4.52
N GLU A 216 -24.85 -16.36 5.19
CA GLU A 216 -24.08 -15.28 4.55
C GLU A 216 -22.73 -15.77 4.03
N LYS A 217 -22.15 -16.80 4.68
CA LYS A 217 -20.90 -17.44 4.23
C LYS A 217 -21.04 -18.29 2.95
N ARG A 218 -22.27 -18.66 2.57
CA ARG A 218 -22.55 -19.68 1.53
C ARG A 218 -22.86 -19.12 0.14
N SER A 219 -23.02 -17.79 -0.01
CA SER A 219 -23.35 -17.18 -1.31
C SER A 219 -22.15 -16.84 -2.19
N LYS A 220 -20.92 -17.26 -1.80
CA LYS A 220 -19.67 -16.89 -2.50
C LYS A 220 -18.67 -18.06 -2.62
N SER A 221 -19.14 -19.30 -2.58
CA SER A 221 -18.34 -20.48 -2.98
C SER A 221 -18.72 -20.93 -4.38
#